data_AF-A0A920E2D4-F1
#
_entry.id   AF-A0A920E2D4-F1
#
_cell.length_a   1.000
_cell.length_b   1.000
_cell.length_c   1.000
_cell.angle_alpha   90.00
_cell.angle_beta   90.00
_cell.angle_gamma   90.00
#
_symmetry.space_group_name_H-M   'P 1'
#
loop_
_entity.id
_entity.type
_entity.pdbx_description
1 polymer ?
#
loop_
_entity_poly.entity_id
_entity_poly.type
_entity_poly.pdbx_seq_one_letter_code
_entity_poly.pdbx_strand_id
1 'polypeptide(L)'
;MKIIIIFIALKSIGMSLSNDNSGDIDYTKLKFKVAKAVRISSTPKIDGIIDEVEWSNSIANESFLQQEPYNLADPTVRTQSRVMYDDNFLYVAFNNFDPNPEKSWH
;
A
#
# COMPACT_ATOMS: atom_id res chain seq x y z
N MET A 1 2.53 1.01 -65.03
CA MET A 1 1.19 0.59 -64.56
C MET A 1 1.38 -0.62 -63.66
N LYS A 2 1.22 -0.49 -62.34
CA LYS A 2 1.44 -1.55 -61.34
C LYS A 2 0.09 -1.90 -60.71
N ILE A 3 -0.31 -3.16 -60.81
CA ILE A 3 -1.56 -3.71 -60.27
C ILE A 3 -1.39 -3.90 -58.75
N ILE A 4 -2.26 -3.30 -57.94
CA ILE A 4 -2.32 -3.48 -56.49
C ILE A 4 -3.54 -4.37 -56.20
N ILE A 5 -3.30 -5.55 -55.62
CA ILE A 5 -4.34 -6.47 -55.15
C ILE A 5 -4.65 -6.09 -53.69
N ILE A 6 -5.86 -5.57 -53.45
CA ILE A 6 -6.39 -5.30 -52.12
C ILE A 6 -7.04 -6.59 -51.61
N PHE A 7 -6.43 -7.23 -50.61
CA PHE A 7 -7.07 -8.31 -49.84
C PHE A 7 -7.95 -7.69 -48.74
N ILE A 8 -9.25 -7.56 -48.99
CA ILE A 8 -10.25 -7.35 -47.92
C ILE A 8 -10.55 -8.71 -47.31
N ALA A 9 -9.93 -8.99 -46.16
CA ALA A 9 -10.35 -10.08 -45.29
C ALA A 9 -11.38 -9.52 -44.29
N LEU A 10 -12.66 -9.78 -44.56
CA LEU A 10 -13.75 -9.54 -43.62
C LEU A 10 -13.59 -10.54 -42.46
N LYS A 11 -12.88 -10.15 -41.39
CA LYS A 11 -12.80 -10.93 -40.15
C LYS A 11 -14.06 -10.67 -39.33
N SER A 12 -15.15 -11.33 -39.71
CA SER A 12 -16.29 -11.55 -38.82
C SER A 12 -15.88 -12.59 -37.77
N ILE A 13 -15.12 -12.15 -36.76
CA ILE A 13 -14.95 -12.92 -35.53
C ILE A 13 -15.47 -12.02 -34.43
N GLY A 14 -16.67 -12.34 -33.93
CA GLY A 14 -17.13 -11.82 -32.66
C GLY A 14 -16.21 -12.32 -31.56
N MET A 15 -15.06 -11.67 -31.38
CA MET A 15 -14.36 -11.70 -30.12
C MET A 15 -15.13 -10.76 -29.21
N SER A 16 -15.97 -11.35 -28.37
CA SER A 16 -16.27 -10.71 -27.09
C SER A 16 -14.92 -10.44 -26.45
N LEU A 17 -14.55 -9.18 -26.31
CA LEU A 17 -13.51 -8.78 -25.38
C LEU A 17 -14.09 -9.12 -24.00
N SER A 18 -13.87 -10.36 -23.55
CA SER A 18 -13.72 -10.60 -22.13
C SER A 18 -12.58 -9.70 -21.72
N ASN A 19 -12.93 -8.51 -21.21
CA ASN A 19 -12.01 -7.68 -20.46
C ASN A 19 -11.73 -8.46 -19.19
N ASP A 20 -10.85 -9.45 -19.32
CA ASP A 20 -10.31 -10.17 -18.20
C ASP A 20 -9.41 -9.15 -17.49
N ASN A 21 -10.03 -8.29 -16.69
CA ASN A 21 -9.40 -7.57 -15.60
C ASN A 21 -9.03 -8.59 -14.50
N SER A 22 -8.51 -9.76 -14.88
CA SER A 22 -7.65 -10.53 -14.02
C SER A 22 -6.34 -9.73 -13.95
N GLY A 23 -6.39 -8.61 -13.21
CA GLY A 23 -5.19 -7.91 -12.79
C GLY A 23 -4.34 -8.95 -12.10
N ASP A 24 -3.30 -9.40 -12.78
CA ASP A 24 -2.47 -10.51 -12.34
C ASP A 24 -1.97 -10.19 -10.93
N ILE A 25 -2.40 -10.98 -9.96
CA ILE A 25 -2.17 -10.68 -8.54
C ILE A 25 -0.69 -10.92 -8.29
N ASP A 26 0.09 -9.85 -8.13
CA ASP A 26 1.51 -9.94 -7.84
C ASP A 26 1.74 -10.35 -6.37
N TYR A 27 1.76 -11.66 -6.13
CA TYR A 27 2.07 -12.25 -4.83
C TYR A 27 3.49 -11.97 -4.35
N THR A 28 4.40 -11.46 -5.19
CA THR A 28 5.75 -11.08 -4.73
C THR A 28 5.72 -9.88 -3.78
N LYS A 29 4.68 -9.03 -3.86
CA LYS A 29 4.44 -7.93 -2.91
C LYS A 29 4.27 -8.37 -1.45
N LEU A 30 3.92 -9.63 -1.24
CA LEU A 30 3.73 -10.22 0.09
C LEU A 30 5.03 -10.75 0.71
N LYS A 31 6.11 -10.86 -0.06
CA LYS A 31 7.35 -11.45 0.46
C LYS A 31 8.16 -10.45 1.29
N PHE A 32 8.41 -10.83 2.55
CA PHE A 32 9.40 -10.25 3.47
C PHE A 32 9.40 -8.72 3.61
N LYS A 33 8.29 -8.14 4.09
CA LYS A 33 8.32 -6.75 4.59
C LYS A 33 9.05 -6.71 5.93
N VAL A 34 10.09 -5.88 6.01
CA VAL A 34 10.88 -5.68 7.22
C VAL A 34 10.67 -4.26 7.72
N ALA A 35 10.23 -4.12 8.97
CA ALA A 35 10.23 -2.84 9.67
C ALA A 35 11.43 -2.81 10.61
N LYS A 36 12.31 -1.82 10.43
CA LYS A 36 13.49 -1.65 11.29
C LYS A 36 13.12 -0.80 12.51
N ALA A 37 13.33 -1.35 13.70
CA ALA A 37 13.18 -0.60 14.94
C ALA A 37 14.39 0.29 15.22
N VAL A 38 14.15 1.50 15.71
CA VAL A 38 15.21 2.45 16.13
C VAL A 38 15.36 2.44 17.64
N ARG A 39 16.58 2.31 18.15
CA ARG A 39 16.84 2.40 19.59
C ARG A 39 16.73 3.84 20.05
N ILE A 40 16.09 4.07 21.18
CA ILE A 40 15.94 5.40 21.81
C ILE A 40 16.58 5.40 23.20
N SER A 41 17.02 6.58 23.66
CA SER A 41 17.60 6.78 25.00
C SER A 41 16.63 7.42 26.00
N SER A 42 15.51 7.94 25.51
CA SER A 42 14.49 8.62 26.28
C SER A 42 13.14 7.96 25.96
N THR A 43 12.39 7.64 27.01
CA THR A 43 11.09 6.98 26.89
C THR A 43 10.05 8.00 26.42
N PRO A 44 9.37 7.77 25.27
CA PRO A 44 8.33 8.67 24.79
C PRO A 44 7.10 8.57 25.68
N LYS A 45 6.31 9.63 25.71
CA LYS A 45 4.99 9.59 26.35
C LYS A 45 4.05 8.79 25.46
N ILE A 46 3.20 7.97 26.09
CA ILE A 46 2.22 7.14 25.37
C ILE A 46 0.82 7.69 25.64
N ASP A 47 0.45 8.76 24.92
CA ASP A 47 -0.87 9.40 25.01
C ASP A 47 -1.65 9.39 23.67
N GLY A 48 -1.08 8.77 22.64
CA GLY A 48 -1.68 8.66 21.31
C GLY A 48 -1.33 9.82 20.36
N ILE A 49 -0.57 10.81 20.82
CA ILE A 49 0.00 11.86 19.98
C ILE A 49 1.40 11.41 19.53
N ILE A 50 1.77 11.71 18.28
CA ILE A 50 3.07 11.33 17.68
C ILE A 50 3.85 12.61 17.38
N ASP A 51 4.20 13.36 18.42
CA ASP A 51 4.86 14.66 18.30
C ASP A 51 6.22 14.72 19.01
N GLU A 52 6.62 13.67 19.71
CA GLU A 52 7.92 13.59 20.35
C GLU A 52 9.08 13.48 19.33
N VAL A 53 10.25 13.98 19.75
CA VAL A 53 11.46 13.99 18.91
C VAL A 53 11.95 12.58 18.57
N GLU A 54 11.75 11.63 19.48
CA GLU A 54 12.06 10.21 19.29
C GLU A 54 11.28 9.65 18.10
N TRP A 55 9.97 9.95 18.01
CA TRP A 55 9.16 9.54 16.86
C TRP A 55 9.64 10.18 15.57
N SER A 56 9.98 11.47 15.60
CA SER A 56 10.50 12.18 14.42
C SER A 56 11.80 11.55 13.89
N ASN A 57 12.65 11.04 14.79
CA ASN A 57 13.92 10.39 14.47
C ASN A 57 13.78 8.90 14.09
N SER A 58 12.60 8.30 14.28
CA SER A 58 12.33 6.91 13.90
C SER A 58 12.11 6.75 12.39
N ILE A 59 12.13 5.50 11.91
CA ILE A 59 11.87 5.16 10.51
C ILE A 59 10.35 5.05 10.29
N ALA A 60 9.81 5.85 9.38
CA ALA A 60 8.44 5.72 8.91
C ALA A 60 8.35 4.62 7.84
N ASN A 61 7.47 3.65 8.06
CA ASN A 61 7.15 2.58 7.12
C ASN A 61 5.81 2.92 6.45
N GLU A 62 5.80 2.97 5.12
CA GLU A 62 4.62 3.38 4.33
C GLU A 62 4.22 2.34 3.27
N SER A 63 5.00 1.28 3.10
CA SER A 63 4.77 0.25 2.09
C SER A 63 3.65 -0.73 2.48
N PHE A 64 2.48 -0.21 2.85
CA PHE A 64 1.27 -0.99 3.09
C PHE A 64 0.63 -1.42 1.78
N LEU A 65 -0.20 -2.45 1.85
CA LEU A 65 -1.02 -2.92 0.73
C LEU A 65 -2.48 -2.90 1.16
N GLN A 66 -3.35 -2.64 0.21
CA GLN A 66 -4.78 -2.67 0.41
C GLN A 66 -5.30 -4.12 0.32
N GLN A 67 -6.19 -4.49 1.23
CA GLN A 67 -6.91 -5.76 1.14
C GLN A 67 -8.24 -5.58 0.39
N GLU A 68 -8.99 -4.52 0.71
CA GLU A 68 -10.29 -4.21 0.12
C GLU A 68 -10.37 -2.75 -0.34
N PRO A 69 -11.15 -2.44 -1.39
CA PRO A 69 -11.90 -3.37 -2.25
C PRO A 69 -11.03 -4.15 -3.24
N TYR A 70 -9.77 -3.75 -3.40
CA TYR A 70 -8.82 -4.37 -4.34
C TYR A 70 -7.62 -4.92 -3.58
N ASN A 71 -7.45 -6.23 -3.61
CA ASN A 71 -6.39 -6.92 -2.88
C ASN A 71 -5.01 -6.67 -3.52
N LEU A 72 -3.99 -6.48 -2.68
CA LEU A 72 -2.58 -6.20 -3.04
C LEU A 72 -2.36 -4.92 -3.86
N ALA A 73 -3.37 -4.05 -3.92
CA ALA A 73 -3.26 -2.72 -4.53
C ALA A 73 -2.53 -1.76 -3.59
N ASP A 74 -2.11 -0.61 -4.13
CA ASP A 74 -1.62 0.49 -3.31
C ASP A 74 -2.76 1.02 -2.42
N PRO A 75 -2.46 1.46 -1.18
CA PRO A 75 -3.49 1.90 -0.26
C PRO A 75 -4.15 3.19 -0.73
N THR A 76 -5.49 3.20 -0.73
CA THR A 76 -6.29 4.40 -1.06
C THR A 76 -6.18 5.50 -0.01
N VAL A 77 -5.90 5.12 1.23
CA VAL A 77 -5.65 6.01 2.37
C VAL A 77 -4.27 5.73 2.91
N ARG A 78 -3.47 6.77 3.09
CA ARG A 78 -2.10 6.64 3.60
C ARG A 78 -2.09 6.17 5.04
N THR A 79 -1.19 5.24 5.35
CA THR A 79 -0.84 4.83 6.70
C THR A 79 0.67 4.85 6.86
N GLN A 80 1.13 5.35 8.00
CA GLN A 80 2.53 5.29 8.42
C GLN A 80 2.63 4.47 9.69
N SER A 81 3.61 3.57 9.78
CA SER A 81 4.00 2.98 11.06
C SER A 81 5.43 3.29 11.44
N ARG A 82 5.68 3.40 12.73
CA ARG A 82 7.01 3.64 13.31
C ARG A 82 7.25 2.61 14.40
N VAL A 83 8.48 2.13 14.49
CA VAL A 83 8.89 1.15 15.52
C VAL A 83 10.15 1.66 16.21
N MET A 84 10.10 1.72 17.53
CA MET A 84 11.23 2.11 18.38
C MET A 84 11.37 1.14 19.55
N TYR A 85 12.52 1.15 20.23
CA TYR A 85 12.71 0.34 21.44
C TYR A 85 13.74 0.97 22.37
N ASP A 86 13.61 0.67 23.67
CA ASP A 86 14.65 0.90 24.68
C ASP A 86 15.00 -0.42 25.37
N ASP A 87 15.62 -0.37 26.55
CA ASP A 87 16.02 -1.58 27.29
C ASP A 87 14.83 -2.34 27.91
N ASN A 88 13.66 -1.72 27.98
CA ASN A 88 12.48 -2.23 28.68
C ASN A 88 11.30 -2.52 27.75
N PHE A 89 11.11 -1.72 26.70
CA PHE A 89 9.88 -1.72 25.89
C PHE A 89 10.13 -1.63 24.38
N LEU A 90 9.19 -2.21 23.63
CA LEU A 90 9.00 -2.00 22.20
C LEU A 90 7.83 -1.03 21.99
N TYR A 91 8.06 0.05 21.26
CA TYR A 91 7.08 1.08 20.95
C TYR A 91 6.67 0.98 19.49
N VAL A 92 5.36 0.97 19.24
CA VAL A 92 4.79 0.91 17.89
C VAL A 92 3.74 2.00 17.77
N ALA A 93 3.87 2.85 16.75
CA ALA A 93 2.90 3.88 16.44
C ALA A 93 2.35 3.67 15.03
N PHE A 94 1.05 3.93 14.86
CA PHE A 94 0.37 3.99 13.57
C PHE A 94 -0.25 5.37 13.41
N ASN A 95 0.08 6.04 12.32
CA ASN A 95 -0.56 7.28 11.90
C ASN A 95 -1.42 7.00 10.67
N ASN A 96 -2.74 7.07 10.86
CA ASN A 96 -3.73 6.78 9.83
C ASN A 96 -4.31 8.10 9.31
N PHE A 97 -4.12 8.38 8.02
CA PHE A 97 -4.52 9.63 7.40
C PHE A 97 -5.92 9.58 6.80
N ASP A 98 -6.84 8.84 7.42
CA ASP A 98 -8.23 8.77 6.97
C ASP A 98 -8.87 10.15 7.05
N PRO A 99 -9.36 10.73 5.93
CA PRO A 99 -10.02 12.02 5.94
C PRO A 99 -11.44 12.00 6.56
N ASN A 100 -12.04 10.83 6.79
CA ASN A 100 -13.38 10.68 7.40
C ASN A 100 -13.39 9.63 8.53
N PRO A 101 -12.59 9.81 9.59
CA PRO A 101 -12.44 8.81 10.65
C PRO A 101 -13.77 8.44 11.34
N GLU A 102 -14.75 9.35 11.35
CA GLU A 102 -16.07 9.16 11.95
C GLU A 102 -17.03 8.26 11.15
N LYS A 103 -16.76 8.04 9.85
CA LYS A 103 -17.70 7.33 8.94
C LYS A 103 -17.48 5.83 8.85
N SER A 104 -16.50 5.28 9.56
CA SER A 104 -16.03 3.90 9.40
C SER A 104 -16.94 2.82 10.05
N TRP A 105 -18.05 3.18 10.71
CA TRP A 105 -18.96 2.23 11.39
C TRP A 105 -20.46 2.37 11.05
N HIS A 106 -20.82 2.61 9.79
CA HIS A 106 -22.22 2.60 9.36
C HIS A 106 -22.49 1.62 8.22
#